data_AF-A0A438GK61-F1
#
_entry.id   AF-A0A438GK61-F1
#
_cell.length_a   1.000
_cell.length_b   1.000
_cell.length_c   1.000
_cell.angle_alpha   90.00
_cell.angle_beta   90.00
_cell.angle_gamma   90.00
#
_symmetry.space_group_name_H-M   'P 1'
#
loop_
_entity.id
_entity.type
_entity.pdbx_description
1 polymer ?
#
loop_
_entity_poly.entity_id
_entity_poly.type
_entity_poly.pdbx_seq_one_letter_code
_entity_poly.pdbx_strand_id
1 'polypeptide(L)' 'MEFLRLNLLAPLLLSLSLLLPLTLAVDVTYCDKNADYDVTVQGVEISPYPVVRGSPATFSISANTG' A
#
# COMPACT_ATOMS: atom_id res chain seq x y z
N MET A 1 1.82 39.32 -1.28
CA MET A 1 2.56 38.14 -0.79
C MET A 1 1.66 36.91 -0.56
N GLU A 2 0.34 37.07 -0.47
CA GLU A 2 -0.59 35.94 -0.23
C GLU A 2 -0.93 35.14 -1.51
N PHE A 3 -1.05 35.81 -2.66
CA PHE A 3 -1.27 35.16 -3.96
C PHE A 3 -0.16 34.19 -4.37
N LEU A 4 1.11 34.56 -4.12
CA LEU A 4 2.26 33.69 -4.36
C LEU A 4 2.25 32.47 -3.43
N ARG A 5 1.72 32.62 -2.21
CA ARG A 5 1.58 31.53 -1.24
C ARG A 5 0.52 30.52 -1.68
N LEU A 6 -0.67 30.96 -2.10
CA LEU A 6 -1.74 30.06 -2.52
C LEU A 6 -1.40 29.33 -3.83
N ASN A 7 -0.76 30.01 -4.79
CA ASN A 7 -0.36 29.42 -6.08
C ASN A 7 0.72 28.33 -5.95
N LEU A 8 1.54 28.34 -4.90
CA LEU A 8 2.56 27.31 -4.65
C LEU A 8 2.07 26.23 -3.70
N LEU A 9 1.20 26.57 -2.74
CA LEU A 9 0.65 25.61 -1.78
C LEU A 9 -0.35 24.65 -2.43
N ALA A 10 -1.20 25.14 -3.34
CA ALA A 10 -2.20 24.31 -4.01
C ALA A 10 -1.58 23.14 -4.81
N PRO A 11 -0.60 23.34 -5.72
CA PRO A 11 0.02 22.24 -6.45
C PRO A 11 0.85 21.32 -5.54
N LEU A 12 1.43 21.85 -4.45
CA LEU A 12 2.18 21.05 -3.47
C LEU A 12 1.26 20.11 -2.67
N LEU A 13 0.10 20.58 -2.23
CA LEU A 13 -0.86 19.75 -1.53
C LEU A 13 -1.46 18.70 -2.47
N LEU A 14 -1.69 19.06 -3.74
CA LEU A 14 -2.16 18.14 -4.77
C LEU A 14 -1.11 17.06 -5.08
N SER A 15 0.17 17.42 -5.18
CA SER A 15 1.23 16.44 -5.41
C SER A 15 1.41 15.52 -4.20
N LEU A 16 1.30 16.05 -2.98
CA LEU A 16 1.39 15.25 -1.75
C LEU A 16 0.22 14.25 -1.61
N SER A 17 -1.01 14.66 -1.96
CA SER A 17 -2.17 13.76 -1.92
C SER A 17 -2.08 12.64 -2.96
N LEU A 18 -1.49 12.93 -4.14
CA LEU A 18 -1.22 11.93 -5.18
C LEU A 18 -0.12 10.93 -4.79
N LEU A 19 0.82 11.33 -3.92
CA LEU A 19 1.91 10.48 -3.45
C LEU A 19 1.53 9.63 -2.23
N LEU A 20 0.44 9.97 -1.53
CA LEU A 20 -0.01 9.26 -0.34
C LEU A 20 -0.20 7.74 -0.55
N PRO A 21 -0.78 7.25 -1.68
CA PRO A 21 -0.95 5.82 -1.93
C PRO A 21 0.38 5.04 -2.03
N LEU A 22 1.47 5.69 -2.46
CA LEU A 22 2.78 5.05 -2.60
C LEU A 22 3.44 4.75 -1.24
N THR A 23 2.96 5.38 -0.16
CA THR A 23 3.46 5.11 1.20
C THR A 23 2.78 3.91 1.86
N LEU A 24 1.77 3.32 1.21
CA LEU A 24 0.99 2.22 1.74
C LEU A 24 1.70 0.89 1.47
N ALA A 25 2.10 0.21 2.54
CA ALA A 25 2.66 -1.13 2.46
C ALA A 25 1.53 -2.14 2.26
N VAL A 26 1.27 -2.51 1.01
CA VAL A 26 0.32 -3.58 0.62
C VAL A 26 1.06 -4.78 0.02
N ASP A 27 2.37 -4.64 -0.22
CA ASP A 27 3.14 -5.65 -0.93
C ASP A 27 3.60 -6.80 -0.01
N VAL A 28 3.63 -8.01 -0.56
CA VAL A 28 4.11 -9.21 0.12
C VAL A 28 5.55 -9.45 -0.31
N THR A 29 6.47 -9.50 0.66
CA THR A 29 7.87 -9.78 0.38
C THR A 29 8.33 -11.03 1.10
N TYR A 30 9.10 -11.86 0.40
CA TYR A 30 9.73 -13.03 0.98
C TYR A 30 10.96 -12.63 1.80
N CYS A 31 11.09 -13.24 2.98
CA CYS A 31 12.22 -13.00 3.87
C CYS A 31 13.54 -13.46 3.24
N ASP A 32 13.56 -14.65 2.64
CA ASP A 32 14.69 -15.15 1.86
C ASP A 32 14.28 -15.17 0.39
N LYS A 33 14.96 -14.37 -0.44
CA LYS A 33 14.66 -14.29 -1.88
C LYS A 33 15.21 -15.47 -2.68
N ASN A 34 16.02 -16.32 -2.07
CA ASN A 34 16.65 -17.47 -2.73
C ASN A 34 16.11 -18.81 -2.22
N ALA A 35 15.23 -18.78 -1.23
CA ALA A 35 14.57 -20.00 -0.75
C ALA A 35 13.55 -20.48 -1.78
N ASP A 36 13.51 -21.80 -1.95
CA ASP A 36 12.47 -22.47 -2.71
C ASP A 36 11.26 -22.69 -1.79
N TYR A 37 10.24 -21.85 -1.93
CA TYR A 37 9.02 -21.95 -1.15
C TYR A 37 7.99 -22.79 -1.88
N ASP A 38 7.37 -23.74 -1.19
CA ASP A 38 6.27 -24.57 -1.72
C ASP A 38 5.07 -23.74 -2.21
N VAL A 39 4.96 -22.47 -1.77
CA VAL A 39 3.88 -21.55 -2.13
C VAL A 39 4.44 -20.20 -2.59
N THR A 40 4.06 -19.81 -3.81
CA THR A 40 4.35 -18.50 -4.38
C THR A 40 3.13 -17.58 -4.28
N VAL A 41 3.20 -16.55 -3.44
CA VAL A 41 2.20 -15.50 -3.23
C VAL A 41 2.47 -14.38 -4.21
N GLN A 42 1.46 -14.07 -5.04
CA GLN A 42 1.50 -13.00 -6.02
C GLN A 42 0.94 -11.68 -5.49
N GLY A 43 0.10 -11.73 -4.46
CA GLY A 43 -0.46 -10.54 -3.85
C GLY A 43 -1.48 -10.84 -2.75
N VAL A 44 -1.82 -9.80 -2.02
CA VAL A 44 -2.85 -9.82 -0.98
C VAL A 44 -3.78 -8.62 -1.13
N GLU A 45 -5.08 -8.87 -1.13
CA GLU A 45 -6.09 -7.83 -1.00
C GLU A 45 -6.61 -7.84 0.44
N ILE A 46 -6.66 -6.67 1.07
CA ILE A 46 -7.04 -6.51 2.47
C ILE A 46 -8.29 -5.62 2.54
N SER A 47 -9.31 -6.08 3.27
CA SER A 47 -10.56 -5.31 3.47
C SER A 47 -11.04 -5.38 4.93
N PRO A 48 -11.18 -4.25 5.65
CA PRO A 48 -10.80 -2.89 5.22
C PRO A 48 -9.28 -2.69 5.21
N TYR A 49 -8.82 -1.76 4.36
CA TYR A 49 -7.44 -1.28 4.36
C TYR A 49 -7.40 0.24 4.65
N PRO A 50 -6.56 0.72 5.60
CA PRO A 50 -5.74 -0.07 6.50
C PRO A 50 -6.60 -0.87 7.50
N VAL A 51 -6.02 -1.92 8.08
CA VAL A 51 -6.72 -2.78 9.04
C VAL A 51 -7.20 -1.96 10.24
N VAL A 52 -8.48 -2.05 10.57
CA VAL A 52 -9.10 -1.34 11.69
C VAL A 52 -9.00 -2.20 12.96
N ARG A 53 -8.36 -1.66 14.01
CA ARG A 53 -8.19 -2.37 15.28
C ARG A 53 -9.55 -2.70 15.91
N GLY A 54 -9.69 -3.94 16.41
CA GLY A 54 -10.91 -4.40 17.09
C GLY A 54 -12.08 -4.70 16.15
N SER A 55 -11.86 -4.63 14.83
CA SER A 55 -12.86 -4.99 13.82
C SER A 55 -12.37 -6.18 12.98
N PRO A 56 -13.28 -7.01 12.43
CA PRO A 56 -12.89 -8.05 11.48
C PRO A 56 -12.23 -7.46 10.23
N ALA A 57 -11.26 -8.20 9.68
CA ALA A 57 -10.64 -7.91 8.40
C ALA A 57 -10.56 -9.19 7.56
N THR A 58 -10.73 -9.04 6.25
CA THR A 58 -10.63 -10.10 5.26
C THR A 58 -9.32 -9.94 4.49
N PHE A 59 -8.62 -11.04 4.29
CA PHE A 59 -7.40 -11.12 3.49
C PHE A 59 -7.65 -12.12 2.36
N SER A 60 -7.64 -11.64 1.12
CA SER A 60 -7.74 -12.48 -0.08
C SER A 60 -6.35 -12.64 -0.66
N ILE A 61 -5.85 -13.88 -0.70
CA ILE A 61 -4.46 -14.18 -1.09
C ILE A 61 -4.47 -14.88 -2.46
N SER A 62 -3.73 -14.31 -3.41
CA SER A 62 -3.48 -14.92 -4.71
C SER A 62 -2.16 -15.68 -4.65
N ALA A 63 -2.20 -17.01 -4.77
CA ALA A 63 -1.01 -17.85 -4.65
C ALA A 63 -1.07 -19.11 -5.52
N ASN A 64 0.11 -19.62 -5.86
CA ASN A 64 0.30 -20.90 -6.56
C ASN A 64 1.11 -21.84 -5.67
N THR A 65 0.83 -23.13 -5.77
CA THR A 65 1.67 -24.19 -5.20
C THR A 65 2.63 -24.72 -6.25
N GLY A 66 3.78 -25.23 -5.80
CA GLY A 66 4.71 -26.03 -6.63
C GLY A 66 4.11 -27.36 -7.09
#